data_AF-A0A965FMV2-F1
#
_entry.id   AF-A0A965FMV2-F1
#
_cell.length_a   1.000
_cell.length_b   1.000
_cell.length_c   1.000
_cell.angle_alpha   90.00
_cell.angle_beta   90.00
_cell.angle_gamma   90.00
#
_symmetry.space_group_name_H-M   'P 1'
#
loop_
_entity.id
_entity.type
_entity.pdbx_description
1 polymer ?
#
loop_
_entity_poly.entity_id
_entity_poly.type
_entity_poly.pdbx_seq_one_letter_code
_entity_poly.pdbx_strand_id
1 'polypeptide(L)'
;MTPPIPSTDLGPTPASPLPELPGHTSRGRLERVLRRGEFAITAELNPPDSANPDDVYERVKHFDGFVDGVNATDGSGANCHMSSVAICALLTRVGYSPILQISCRDYNRIAIQGNVLGAAALGVCNVLALTGDGV
;
A
#
# COMPACT_ATOMS: atom_id res chain seq x y z
N MET A 1 -9.16 3.96 29.59
CA MET A 1 -10.10 3.59 28.51
C MET A 1 -10.09 4.75 27.53
N THR A 2 -9.38 4.62 26.40
CA THR A 2 -9.29 5.67 25.38
C THR A 2 -10.68 5.88 24.79
N PRO A 3 -11.20 7.12 24.70
CA PRO A 3 -12.51 7.34 24.12
C PRO A 3 -12.56 6.82 22.67
N PRO A 4 -13.69 6.27 22.21
CA PRO A 4 -13.83 5.84 20.82
C PRO A 4 -13.63 7.06 19.91
N ILE A 5 -12.66 6.97 19.02
CA ILE A 5 -12.35 8.00 18.02
C ILE A 5 -13.52 8.00 17.00
N PRO A 6 -14.10 9.16 16.65
CA PRO A 6 -15.29 9.22 15.80
C PRO A 6 -15.08 8.59 14.40
N SER A 7 -16.16 8.07 13.82
CA SER A 7 -16.19 7.40 12.50
C SER A 7 -15.74 8.28 11.31
N THR A 8 -15.62 9.59 11.52
CA THR A 8 -15.19 10.60 10.53
C THR A 8 -13.68 10.61 10.26
N ASP A 9 -12.92 9.80 11.01
CA ASP A 9 -11.47 9.83 11.02
C ASP A 9 -10.83 8.73 10.12
N LEU A 10 -11.53 8.25 9.09
CA LEU A 10 -10.90 7.48 7.99
C LEU A 10 -10.84 8.29 6.69
N GLY A 11 -11.30 9.55 6.72
CA GLY A 11 -11.35 10.43 5.56
C GLY A 11 -12.35 9.96 4.48
N PRO A 12 -12.57 10.77 3.43
CA PRO A 12 -13.47 10.41 2.34
C PRO A 12 -12.86 9.39 1.37
N THR A 13 -11.53 9.29 1.32
CA THR A 13 -10.81 8.42 0.37
C THR A 13 -9.61 7.77 1.06
N PRO A 14 -9.47 6.42 1.02
CA PRO A 14 -8.36 5.69 1.66
C PRO A 14 -6.94 6.17 1.31
N ALA A 15 -6.73 6.70 0.10
CA ALA A 15 -5.43 7.23 -0.35
C ALA A 15 -5.06 8.61 0.21
N SER A 16 -6.04 9.39 0.66
CA SER A 16 -5.79 10.78 1.03
C SER A 16 -4.96 10.83 2.31
N PRO A 17 -3.91 11.67 2.38
CA PRO A 17 -3.12 11.81 3.60
C PRO A 17 -4.02 12.36 4.71
N LEU A 18 -4.32 11.52 5.68
CA LEU A 18 -5.19 11.85 6.79
C LEU A 18 -4.48 12.80 7.77
N PRO A 19 -5.19 13.55 8.63
CA PRO A 19 -4.55 14.40 9.63
C PRO A 19 -3.58 13.64 10.54
N GLU A 20 -2.57 14.31 11.08
CA GLU A 20 -1.73 13.67 12.10
C GLU A 20 -2.52 13.51 13.41
N LEU A 21 -2.41 12.34 14.03
CA LEU A 21 -3.07 12.04 15.30
C LEU A 21 -2.03 11.69 16.37
N PRO A 22 -2.24 12.07 17.63
CA PRO A 22 -1.39 11.64 18.73
C PRO A 22 -1.23 10.12 18.76
N GLY A 23 0.02 9.66 18.89
CA GLY A 23 0.34 8.23 18.92
C GLY A 23 0.28 7.50 17.58
N HIS A 24 0.03 8.19 16.46
CA HIS A 24 0.12 7.62 15.11
C HIS A 24 1.43 8.03 14.44
N THR A 25 1.99 7.13 13.64
CA THR A 25 3.27 7.34 12.92
C THR A 25 3.09 7.55 11.42
N SER A 26 1.90 7.29 10.90
CA SER A 26 1.53 7.43 9.50
C SER A 26 0.25 8.24 9.34
N ARG A 27 0.06 8.76 8.14
CA ARG A 27 -1.15 9.46 7.70
C ARG A 27 -2.08 8.54 6.89
N GLY A 28 -1.89 7.23 7.01
CA GLY A 28 -2.60 6.21 6.24
C GLY A 28 -3.81 5.61 6.95
N ARG A 29 -4.73 5.05 6.17
CA ARG A 29 -5.94 4.38 6.68
C ARG A 29 -5.62 3.15 7.53
N LEU A 30 -4.71 2.30 7.07
CA LEU A 30 -4.43 0.99 7.68
C LEU A 30 -3.97 1.09 9.14
N GLU A 31 -3.07 2.01 9.47
CA GLU A 31 -2.64 2.20 10.87
C GLU A 31 -3.82 2.57 11.77
N ARG A 32 -4.76 3.41 11.29
CA ARG A 32 -5.91 3.83 12.09
C ARG A 32 -6.84 2.67 12.40
N VAL A 33 -7.15 1.84 11.40
CA VAL A 33 -7.97 0.64 11.58
C VAL A 33 -7.34 -0.28 12.62
N LEU A 34 -6.04 -0.56 12.49
CA LEU A 34 -5.29 -1.41 13.43
C LEU A 34 -5.26 -0.83 14.85
N ARG A 35 -5.02 0.48 15.01
CA ARG A 35 -4.96 1.13 16.33
C ARG A 35 -6.31 1.23 17.03
N ARG A 36 -7.42 1.21 16.28
CA ARG A 36 -8.77 1.14 16.84
C ARG A 36 -9.11 -0.25 17.37
N GLY A 37 -8.30 -1.27 17.07
CA GLY A 37 -8.61 -2.66 17.38
C GLY A 37 -9.72 -3.23 16.49
N GLU A 38 -9.97 -2.59 15.34
CA GLU A 38 -10.90 -3.08 14.32
C GLU A 38 -10.25 -4.23 13.53
N PHE A 39 -11.07 -5.09 12.93
CA PHE A 39 -10.59 -6.15 12.07
C PHE A 39 -10.22 -5.56 10.70
N ALA A 40 -8.92 -5.47 10.41
CA ALA A 40 -8.42 -4.94 9.15
C ALA A 40 -8.51 -5.99 8.03
N ILE A 41 -9.08 -5.60 6.88
CA ILE A 41 -9.12 -6.45 5.69
C ILE A 41 -8.13 -5.90 4.66
N THR A 42 -7.22 -6.73 4.19
CA THR A 42 -6.31 -6.37 3.09
C THR A 42 -6.49 -7.34 1.93
N ALA A 43 -6.20 -6.87 0.71
CA ALA A 43 -6.09 -7.71 -0.47
C ALA A 43 -4.70 -7.60 -1.08
N GLU A 44 -4.28 -8.66 -1.77
CA GLU A 44 -3.06 -8.66 -2.56
C GLU A 44 -3.38 -8.47 -4.04
N LEU A 45 -2.65 -7.56 -4.68
CA LEU A 45 -2.75 -7.27 -6.10
C LEU A 45 -1.48 -7.74 -6.80
N ASN A 46 -1.61 -8.82 -7.58
CA ASN A 46 -0.52 -9.29 -8.43
C ASN A 46 -0.22 -8.25 -9.53
N PRO A 47 1.07 -7.98 -9.79
CA PRO A 47 1.46 -6.98 -10.76
C PRO A 47 1.18 -7.48 -12.20
N PRO A 48 0.78 -6.59 -13.13
CA PRO A 48 0.62 -6.96 -14.54
C PRO A 48 1.97 -7.08 -15.28
N ASP A 49 1.99 -7.96 -16.28
CA ASP A 49 3.03 -8.05 -17.33
C ASP A 49 2.79 -7.02 -18.45
N SER A 50 2.60 -5.77 -18.07
CA SER A 50 2.15 -4.72 -18.99
C SER A 50 2.52 -3.33 -18.48
N ALA A 51 2.69 -2.40 -19.42
CA ALA A 51 2.89 -0.98 -19.11
C ALA A 51 1.55 -0.21 -19.06
N ASN A 52 0.42 -0.85 -19.33
CA ASN A 52 -0.90 -0.22 -19.32
C ASN A 52 -1.40 -0.03 -17.88
N PRO A 53 -1.64 1.19 -17.40
CA PRO A 53 -2.18 1.41 -16.06
C PRO A 53 -3.61 0.86 -15.87
N ASP A 54 -4.40 0.75 -16.94
CA ASP A 54 -5.77 0.23 -16.85
C ASP A 54 -5.81 -1.21 -16.33
N ASP A 55 -4.76 -1.99 -16.61
CA ASP A 55 -4.60 -3.35 -16.11
C ASP A 55 -4.56 -3.41 -14.57
N VAL A 56 -4.00 -2.37 -13.92
CA VAL A 56 -4.02 -2.23 -12.45
C VAL A 56 -5.41 -1.82 -11.98
N TYR A 57 -6.03 -0.86 -12.67
CA TYR A 57 -7.33 -0.32 -12.31
C TYR A 57 -8.45 -1.37 -12.40
N GLU A 58 -8.49 -2.15 -13.47
CA GLU A 58 -9.48 -3.22 -13.60
C GLU A 58 -9.32 -4.30 -12.52
N ARG A 59 -8.09 -4.63 -12.14
CA ARG A 59 -7.85 -5.61 -11.07
C ARG A 59 -8.31 -5.10 -9.71
N VAL A 60 -7.97 -3.86 -9.34
CA VAL A 60 -8.26 -3.34 -7.99
C VAL A 60 -9.75 -3.04 -7.76
N LYS A 61 -10.54 -2.73 -8.81
CA LYS A 61 -12.00 -2.51 -8.72
C LYS A 61 -12.76 -3.64 -8.02
N HIS A 62 -12.27 -4.88 -8.10
CA HIS A 62 -12.86 -6.03 -7.41
C HIS A 62 -12.85 -5.88 -5.88
N PHE A 63 -12.04 -4.97 -5.34
CA PHE A 63 -11.88 -4.73 -3.91
C PHE A 63 -12.62 -3.49 -3.40
N ASP A 64 -13.40 -2.83 -4.26
CA ASP A 64 -14.12 -1.59 -3.91
C ASP A 64 -15.04 -1.75 -2.71
N GLY A 65 -14.77 -0.97 -1.66
CA GLY A 65 -15.56 -0.97 -0.43
C GLY A 65 -15.32 -2.17 0.50
N PHE A 66 -14.41 -3.09 0.16
CA PHE A 66 -14.16 -4.30 0.95
C PHE A 66 -12.84 -4.30 1.71
N VAL A 67 -11.87 -3.46 1.32
CA VAL A 67 -10.50 -3.52 1.85
C VAL A 67 -10.05 -2.20 2.49
N ASP A 68 -9.27 -2.31 3.56
CA ASP A 68 -8.60 -1.21 4.25
C ASP A 68 -7.22 -0.91 3.68
N GLY A 69 -6.65 -1.85 2.93
CA GLY A 69 -5.40 -1.67 2.21
C GLY A 69 -5.19 -2.69 1.10
N VAL A 70 -4.39 -2.32 0.11
CA VAL A 70 -4.05 -3.16 -1.04
C VAL A 70 -2.54 -3.35 -1.10
N ASN A 71 -2.08 -4.59 -0.91
CA ASN A 71 -0.68 -4.97 -1.07
C ASN A 71 -0.31 -5.05 -2.55
N ALA A 72 0.68 -4.26 -2.96
CA ALA A 72 1.25 -4.33 -4.31
C ALA A 72 2.46 -5.24 -4.29
N THR A 73 2.32 -6.46 -4.81
CA THR A 73 3.36 -7.50 -4.79
C THR A 73 4.58 -7.08 -5.60
N ASP A 74 5.77 -7.44 -5.11
CA ASP A 74 7.06 -7.13 -5.74
C ASP A 74 7.73 -8.42 -6.25
N GLY A 75 8.12 -8.42 -7.54
CA GLY A 75 8.97 -9.45 -8.14
C GLY A 75 8.47 -10.89 -8.08
N SER A 76 7.15 -11.12 -8.09
CA SER A 76 6.57 -12.47 -7.96
C SER A 76 7.13 -13.44 -9.00
N GLY A 77 7.56 -14.64 -8.56
CA GLY A 77 8.06 -15.69 -9.45
C GLY A 77 9.34 -15.35 -10.24
N ALA A 78 10.08 -14.29 -9.87
CA ALA A 78 11.27 -13.82 -10.57
C ALA A 78 11.04 -13.45 -12.06
N ASN A 79 9.82 -12.97 -12.39
CA ASN A 79 9.48 -12.50 -13.74
C ASN A 79 9.43 -10.96 -13.81
N CYS A 80 9.52 -10.44 -15.03
CA CYS A 80 9.41 -9.01 -15.29
C CYS A 80 7.95 -8.55 -15.15
N HIS A 81 7.68 -7.74 -14.14
CA HIS A 81 6.36 -7.19 -13.87
C HIS A 81 6.43 -5.67 -13.68
N MET A 82 5.29 -4.99 -13.74
CA MET A 82 5.19 -3.60 -13.27
C MET A 82 5.67 -3.51 -11.81
N SER A 83 6.54 -2.56 -11.50
CA SER A 83 7.12 -2.44 -10.15
C SER A 83 6.06 -2.10 -9.10
N SER A 84 6.25 -2.61 -7.88
CA SER A 84 5.34 -2.35 -6.75
C SER A 84 5.20 -0.85 -6.46
N VAL A 85 6.27 -0.06 -6.60
CA VAL A 85 6.24 1.41 -6.48
C VAL A 85 5.29 2.04 -7.50
N ALA A 86 5.34 1.61 -8.77
CA ALA A 86 4.47 2.14 -9.82
C ALA A 86 3.00 1.78 -9.54
N ILE A 87 2.73 0.54 -9.13
CA ILE A 87 1.39 0.09 -8.75
C ILE A 87 0.87 0.93 -7.59
N CYS A 88 1.64 1.11 -6.51
CA CYS A 88 1.24 1.95 -5.39
C CYS A 88 0.91 3.39 -5.83
N ALA A 89 1.69 3.96 -6.74
CA ALA A 89 1.44 5.30 -7.28
C ALA A 89 0.10 5.39 -8.02
N LEU A 90 -0.22 4.37 -8.83
CA LEU A 90 -1.49 4.28 -9.54
C LEU A 90 -2.66 4.11 -8.55
N LEU A 91 -2.50 3.27 -7.54
CA LEU A 91 -3.51 3.02 -6.50
C LEU A 91 -3.81 4.26 -5.66
N THR A 92 -2.79 5.03 -5.26
CA THR A 92 -2.99 6.30 -4.54
C THR A 92 -3.82 7.28 -5.38
N ARG A 93 -3.58 7.38 -6.70
CA ARG A 93 -4.32 8.30 -7.58
C ARG A 93 -5.81 8.03 -7.66
N VAL A 94 -6.21 6.76 -7.56
CA VAL A 94 -7.62 6.34 -7.64
C VAL A 94 -8.24 6.06 -6.27
N GLY A 95 -7.52 6.34 -5.19
CA GLY A 95 -8.12 6.43 -3.87
C GLY A 95 -7.90 5.26 -2.92
N TYR A 96 -7.10 4.25 -3.26
CA TYR A 96 -6.80 3.15 -2.34
C TYR A 96 -5.67 3.48 -1.37
N SER A 97 -5.61 2.74 -0.25
CA SER A 97 -4.48 2.79 0.69
C SER A 97 -3.47 1.68 0.31
N PRO A 98 -2.46 1.96 -0.52
CA PRO A 98 -1.50 0.93 -0.92
C PRO A 98 -0.57 0.53 0.23
N ILE A 99 -0.09 -0.71 0.15
CA ILE A 99 1.00 -1.26 0.93
C ILE A 99 2.10 -1.64 -0.07
N LEU A 100 3.26 -0.99 0.07
CA LEU A 100 4.41 -1.27 -0.78
C LEU A 100 5.09 -2.55 -0.29
N GLN A 101 4.96 -3.63 -1.03
CA GLN A 101 5.82 -4.78 -0.82
C GLN A 101 7.22 -4.47 -1.37
N ILE A 102 8.25 -4.79 -0.59
CA ILE A 102 9.64 -4.74 -1.04
C ILE A 102 10.30 -6.07 -0.70
N SER A 103 10.80 -6.76 -1.71
CA SER A 103 11.65 -7.93 -1.60
C SER A 103 13.13 -7.52 -1.68
N CYS A 104 13.96 -8.01 -0.76
CA CYS A 104 15.39 -7.72 -0.75
C CYS A 104 16.19 -8.47 -1.83
N ARG A 105 15.59 -9.44 -2.54
CA ARG A 105 16.28 -10.31 -3.50
C ARG A 105 16.86 -9.54 -4.70
N ASP A 106 16.06 -8.65 -5.28
CA ASP A 106 16.35 -8.04 -6.59
C ASP A 106 16.83 -6.58 -6.50
N TYR A 107 16.82 -5.99 -5.30
CA TYR A 107 17.25 -4.62 -5.07
C TYR A 107 18.50 -4.53 -4.21
N ASN A 108 19.44 -3.68 -4.63
CA ASN A 108 20.51 -3.23 -3.74
C ASN A 108 19.97 -2.23 -2.70
N ARG A 109 20.74 -1.97 -1.64
CA ARG A 109 20.34 -1.07 -0.54
C ARG A 109 19.92 0.33 -1.00
N ILE A 110 20.61 0.90 -2.00
CA ILE A 110 20.31 2.25 -2.51
C ILE A 110 18.97 2.24 -3.24
N ALA A 111 18.70 1.19 -4.04
CA ALA A 111 17.43 1.02 -4.72
C ALA A 111 16.27 0.86 -3.73
N ILE A 112 16.44 0.07 -2.66
CA ILE A 112 15.43 -0.06 -1.58
C ILE A 112 15.13 1.30 -0.97
N GLN A 113 16.16 2.05 -0.57
CA GLN A 113 15.99 3.38 0.02
C GLN A 113 15.30 4.35 -0.94
N GLY A 114 15.70 4.36 -2.21
CA GLY A 114 15.08 5.15 -3.26
C GLY A 114 13.61 4.82 -3.46
N ASN A 115 13.26 3.53 -3.49
CA ASN A 115 11.88 3.05 -3.62
C ASN A 115 11.03 3.47 -2.41
N VAL A 116 11.54 3.34 -1.19
CA VAL A 116 10.83 3.79 0.02
C VAL A 116 10.58 5.30 0.00
N LEU A 117 11.61 6.10 -0.32
CA LEU A 117 11.48 7.56 -0.40
C LEU A 117 10.53 7.99 -1.52
N GLY A 118 10.64 7.37 -2.69
CA GLY A 118 9.77 7.65 -3.84
C GLY A 118 8.32 7.29 -3.57
N ALA A 119 8.06 6.12 -2.99
CA ALA A 119 6.71 5.71 -2.61
C ALA A 119 6.11 6.63 -1.54
N ALA A 120 6.88 7.02 -0.51
CA ALA A 120 6.42 7.98 0.48
C ALA A 120 6.05 9.34 -0.15
N ALA A 121 6.86 9.84 -1.09
CA ALA A 121 6.56 11.05 -1.85
C ALA A 121 5.29 10.92 -2.73
N LEU A 122 4.94 9.70 -3.14
CA LEU A 122 3.74 9.36 -3.90
C LEU A 122 2.53 9.04 -2.98
N GLY A 123 2.63 9.33 -1.68
CA GLY A 123 1.53 9.18 -0.71
C GLY A 123 1.43 7.80 -0.06
N VAL A 124 2.35 6.88 -0.33
CA VAL A 124 2.36 5.55 0.29
C VAL A 124 2.80 5.66 1.75
N CYS A 125 1.98 5.12 2.65
CA CYS A 125 2.21 5.19 4.09
C CYS A 125 2.55 3.84 4.73
N ASN A 126 2.48 2.74 3.97
CA ASN A 126 2.61 1.38 4.48
C ASN A 126 3.66 0.62 3.64
N VAL A 127 4.53 -0.11 4.32
CA VAL A 127 5.56 -0.94 3.69
C VAL A 127 5.50 -2.35 4.28
N LEU A 128 5.52 -3.36 3.42
CA LEU A 128 5.69 -4.77 3.76
C LEU A 128 7.09 -5.20 3.32
N ALA A 129 8.00 -5.33 4.28
CA ALA A 129 9.39 -5.73 4.02
C ALA A 129 9.52 -7.25 4.07
N LEU A 130 9.97 -7.86 2.97
CA LEU A 130 10.16 -9.30 2.84
C LEU A 130 11.62 -9.61 2.49
N THR A 131 12.12 -10.77 2.92
CA THR A 131 13.42 -11.27 2.48
C THR A 131 13.43 -11.63 1.00
N GLY A 132 12.27 -11.98 0.44
CA GLY A 132 12.13 -12.70 -0.82
C GLY A 132 12.18 -14.21 -0.60
N ASP A 133 11.81 -14.98 -1.62
CA ASP A 133 11.90 -16.43 -1.54
C ASP A 133 13.38 -16.87 -1.44
N GLY A 134 13.63 -18.04 -0.88
CA GLY A 134 14.91 -18.73 -1.04
C GLY A 134 15.09 -19.23 -2.47
N VAL A 135 16.32 -19.42 -2.91
CA VAL A 135 16.65 -20.31 -4.04
C VAL A 135 17.07 -21.67 -3.52
#